data_AF-A0A8J3AR14-F1
#
_entry.id   AF-A0A8J3AR14-F1
#
_cell.length_a   1.000
_cell.length_b   1.000
_cell.length_c   1.000
_cell.angle_alpha   90.00
_cell.angle_beta   90.00
_cell.angle_gamma   90.00
#
_symmetry.space_group_name_H-M   'P 1'
#
loop_
_entity.id
_entity.type
_entity.pdbx_description
1 polymer ?
#
loop_
_entity_poly.entity_id
_entity_poly.type
_entity_poly.pdbx_seq_one_letter_code
_entity_poly.pdbx_strand_id
1 'polypeptide(L)'
;MVGNIHSIETCGTVDGPGIRYVVFTQGCLLRCQYCHNADTWNIGEGKAVSVDEIMKDVKSYIPFMKASGGGITISGGEPLLQLDFLLELLKECKKAKIHTTIDTSGGCFSFDRSFLDPLDEVLKYTDLVLLDLKHFDSKKHIKLTGKPNEQIKQFALYLNEKKVPIWIRHVLVPGITDTPVDLQNLGSFIKTLNHVEKIEVLPYHRLGVYKWKALGLKYPLEEVQTPSEESVKLAYKLLS
;
A
#
# COMPACT_ATOMS: atom_id res chain seq x y z
N MET A 1 -8.67 -7.12 -20.29
CA MET A 1 -8.36 -7.65 -18.94
C MET A 1 -9.34 -7.08 -17.93
N VAL A 2 -9.83 -7.87 -16.97
CA VAL A 2 -10.79 -7.45 -15.94
C VAL A 2 -10.15 -7.64 -14.56
N GLY A 3 -10.36 -6.68 -13.67
CA GLY A 3 -9.98 -6.76 -12.26
C GLY A 3 -11.20 -6.55 -11.36
N ASN A 4 -11.08 -6.95 -10.10
CA ASN A 4 -12.08 -6.73 -9.09
C ASN A 4 -11.67 -5.55 -8.21
N ILE A 5 -12.44 -4.46 -8.26
CA ILE A 5 -12.14 -3.25 -7.49
C ILE A 5 -13.24 -2.98 -6.47
N HIS A 6 -12.85 -2.44 -5.33
CA HIS A 6 -13.76 -1.91 -4.32
C HIS A 6 -14.34 -0.56 -4.75
N SER A 7 -13.45 0.39 -5.08
CA SER A 7 -13.83 1.76 -5.41
C SER A 7 -12.74 2.50 -6.18
N ILE A 8 -13.08 3.72 -6.60
CA ILE A 8 -12.16 4.66 -7.25
C ILE A 8 -12.26 5.98 -6.51
N GLU A 9 -11.12 6.63 -6.27
CA GLU A 9 -11.03 8.00 -5.79
C GLU A 9 -10.26 8.85 -6.81
N THR A 10 -10.86 9.92 -7.30
CA THR A 10 -10.34 10.63 -8.48
C THR A 10 -9.40 11.78 -8.14
N CYS A 11 -9.21 12.10 -6.86
CA CYS A 11 -8.41 13.23 -6.39
C CYS A 11 -7.71 12.92 -5.04
N GLY A 12 -7.12 11.73 -4.93
CA GLY A 12 -6.35 11.33 -3.75
C GLY A 12 -5.11 12.20 -3.59
N THR A 13 -4.82 12.68 -2.39
CA THR A 13 -3.68 13.56 -2.08
C THR A 13 -2.68 12.95 -1.10
N VAL A 14 -2.95 11.74 -0.61
CA VAL A 14 -2.15 11.03 0.39
C VAL A 14 -1.68 9.65 -0.10
N ASP A 15 -1.91 9.34 -1.37
CA ASP A 15 -1.71 8.03 -2.00
C ASP A 15 -0.52 8.03 -2.96
N GLY A 16 0.47 8.89 -2.70
CA GLY A 16 1.66 9.09 -3.52
C GLY A 16 1.90 10.57 -3.87
N PRO A 17 2.80 10.87 -4.82
CA PRO A 17 3.13 12.26 -5.17
C PRO A 17 1.97 12.96 -5.91
N GLY A 18 1.73 14.24 -5.65
CA GLY A 18 0.73 15.04 -6.36
C GLY A 18 -0.71 14.54 -6.19
N ILE A 19 -1.60 14.93 -7.13
CA ILE A 19 -3.00 14.49 -7.16
C ILE A 19 -3.09 13.16 -7.91
N ARG A 20 -3.74 12.18 -7.30
CA ARG A 20 -3.77 10.82 -7.82
C ARG A 20 -5.17 10.31 -8.09
N TYR A 21 -5.30 9.58 -9.20
CA TYR A 21 -6.45 8.73 -9.46
C TYR A 21 -6.18 7.39 -8.81
N VAL A 22 -6.90 7.05 -7.76
CA VAL A 22 -6.66 5.87 -6.92
C VAL A 22 -7.67 4.78 -7.24
N VAL A 23 -7.17 3.62 -7.67
CA VAL A 23 -7.97 2.42 -7.89
C VAL A 23 -7.79 1.51 -6.68
N PHE A 24 -8.84 1.36 -5.87
CA PHE A 24 -8.82 0.45 -4.71
C PHE A 24 -9.23 -0.94 -5.16
N THR A 25 -8.27 -1.85 -5.27
CA THR A 25 -8.50 -3.27 -5.57
C THR A 25 -9.23 -3.98 -4.43
N GLN A 26 -10.05 -4.97 -4.77
CA GLN A 26 -10.71 -5.86 -3.82
C GLN A 26 -9.83 -7.10 -3.53
N GLY A 27 -9.81 -7.53 -2.28
CA GLY A 27 -9.08 -8.68 -1.77
C GLY A 27 -7.84 -8.28 -0.98
N CYS A 28 -7.67 -8.84 0.22
CA CYS A 28 -6.44 -8.67 1.02
C CYS A 28 -6.19 -9.92 1.87
N LEU A 29 -4.93 -10.35 1.99
CA LEU A 29 -4.54 -11.49 2.84
C LEU A 29 -4.25 -11.09 4.30
N LEU A 30 -4.08 -9.79 4.58
CA LEU A 30 -3.87 -9.27 5.93
C LEU A 30 -5.20 -8.94 6.61
N ARG A 31 -5.18 -8.93 7.94
CA ARG A 31 -6.28 -8.52 8.84
C ARG A 31 -5.77 -7.50 9.85
N CYS A 32 -5.21 -6.41 9.33
CA CYS A 32 -4.63 -5.35 10.15
C CYS A 32 -5.67 -4.83 11.16
N GLN A 33 -5.33 -4.78 12.44
CA GLN A 33 -6.25 -4.33 13.51
C GLN A 33 -6.71 -2.88 13.33
N TYR A 34 -5.94 -2.05 12.61
CA TYR A 34 -6.29 -0.67 12.26
C TYR A 34 -6.88 -0.50 10.85
N CYS A 35 -7.18 -1.58 10.11
CA CYS A 35 -7.54 -1.49 8.69
C CYS A 35 -8.68 -0.48 8.44
N HIS A 36 -8.42 0.57 7.66
CA HIS A 36 -9.44 1.56 7.29
C HIS A 36 -10.45 1.02 6.29
N ASN A 37 -10.09 -0.04 5.56
CA ASN A 37 -10.88 -0.63 4.48
C ASN A 37 -11.11 -2.13 4.72
N ALA A 38 -11.70 -2.50 5.86
CA ALA A 38 -11.99 -3.91 6.17
C ALA A 38 -12.97 -4.55 5.16
N ASP A 39 -13.74 -3.73 4.45
CA ASP A 39 -14.61 -4.09 3.34
C ASP A 39 -13.86 -4.52 2.08
N THR A 40 -12.54 -4.30 1.98
CA THR A 40 -11.72 -4.81 0.86
C THR A 40 -11.17 -6.21 1.09
N TRP A 41 -11.44 -6.86 2.23
CA TRP A 41 -10.73 -8.10 2.59
C TRP A 41 -11.09 -9.32 1.75
N ASN A 42 -12.35 -9.45 1.35
CA ASN A 42 -12.85 -10.65 0.69
C ASN A 42 -12.33 -10.72 -0.74
N ILE A 43 -11.66 -11.83 -1.08
CA ILE A 43 -11.18 -12.12 -2.43
C ILE A 43 -12.33 -12.67 -3.27
N GLY A 44 -12.41 -12.25 -4.53
CA GLY A 44 -13.46 -12.69 -5.46
C GLY A 44 -14.78 -11.92 -5.36
N GLU A 45 -14.85 -10.92 -4.47
CA GLU A 45 -15.94 -9.94 -4.40
C GLU A 45 -15.58 -8.66 -5.16
N GLY A 46 -16.33 -7.58 -4.92
CA GLY A 46 -16.10 -6.27 -5.52
C GLY A 46 -16.74 -6.12 -6.89
N LYS A 47 -16.46 -5.00 -7.54
CA LYS A 47 -16.95 -4.69 -8.89
C LYS A 47 -15.93 -5.18 -9.91
N ALA A 48 -16.35 -6.07 -10.79
CA ALA A 48 -15.60 -6.41 -11.99
C ALA A 48 -15.54 -5.19 -12.93
N VAL A 49 -14.34 -4.73 -13.24
CA VAL A 49 -14.09 -3.56 -14.11
C VAL A 49 -12.96 -3.88 -15.08
N SER A 50 -13.16 -3.54 -16.34
CA SER A 50 -12.13 -3.70 -17.37
C SER A 50 -11.09 -2.58 -17.33
N VAL A 51 -9.89 -2.87 -17.84
CA VAL A 51 -8.85 -1.84 -18.04
C VAL A 51 -9.37 -0.69 -18.91
N ASP A 52 -10.14 -0.98 -19.96
CA ASP A 52 -10.70 0.03 -20.86
C ASP A 52 -11.66 0.99 -20.14
N GLU A 53 -12.46 0.49 -19.21
CA GLU A 53 -13.36 1.32 -18.39
C GLU A 53 -12.57 2.28 -17.49
N ILE A 54 -11.53 1.79 -16.80
CA ILE A 54 -10.67 2.64 -15.97
C ILE A 54 -9.93 3.66 -16.84
N MET A 55 -9.38 3.22 -17.97
CA MET A 55 -8.63 4.09 -18.87
C MET A 55 -9.53 5.13 -19.54
N LYS A 56 -10.81 4.85 -19.75
CA LYS A 56 -11.79 5.82 -20.23
C LYS A 56 -12.04 6.91 -19.19
N ASP A 57 -12.16 6.55 -17.92
CA ASP A 57 -12.44 7.48 -16.83
C ASP A 57 -11.20 8.33 -16.46
N VAL A 58 -10.05 7.68 -16.23
CA VAL A 58 -8.79 8.34 -15.80
C VAL A 58 -8.32 9.42 -16.77
N LYS A 59 -8.66 9.32 -18.07
CA LYS A 59 -8.29 10.30 -19.11
C LYS A 59 -8.80 11.70 -18.80
N SER A 60 -9.99 11.82 -18.20
CA SER A 60 -10.58 13.11 -17.81
C SER A 60 -9.76 13.81 -16.71
N TYR A 61 -8.94 13.08 -15.97
CA TYR A 61 -8.16 13.57 -14.84
C TYR A 61 -6.69 13.87 -15.17
N ILE A 62 -6.23 13.54 -16.38
CA ILE A 62 -4.85 13.76 -16.83
C ILE A 62 -4.37 15.21 -16.62
N PRO A 63 -5.16 16.27 -16.90
CA PRO A 63 -4.71 17.64 -16.68
C PRO A 63 -4.34 17.92 -15.21
N PHE A 64 -5.12 17.43 -14.25
CA PHE A 64 -4.88 17.61 -12.82
C PHE A 64 -3.64 16.83 -12.35
N MET A 65 -3.48 15.61 -12.85
CA MET A 65 -2.30 14.79 -12.58
C MET A 65 -1.03 15.47 -13.12
N LYS A 66 -1.06 15.97 -14.37
CA LYS A 66 0.09 16.70 -14.94
C LYS A 66 0.43 17.97 -14.19
N ALA A 67 -0.58 18.76 -13.77
CA ALA A 67 -0.36 20.01 -13.06
C ALA A 67 0.28 19.82 -11.67
N SER A 68 0.03 18.67 -11.03
CA SER A 68 0.51 18.37 -9.68
C SER A 68 1.74 17.44 -9.63
N GLY A 69 2.23 16.96 -10.78
CA GLY A 69 3.22 15.87 -10.82
C GLY A 69 2.66 14.52 -10.34
N GLY A 70 1.34 14.36 -10.40
CA GLY A 70 0.59 13.21 -9.96
C GLY A 70 0.49 12.08 -10.99
N GLY A 71 -0.55 11.27 -10.90
CA GLY A 71 -0.77 10.11 -11.78
C GLY A 71 -1.76 9.11 -11.21
N ILE A 72 -1.64 7.84 -11.57
CA ILE A 72 -2.48 6.78 -11.03
C ILE A 72 -1.80 6.10 -9.83
N THR A 73 -2.59 5.68 -8.85
CA THR A 73 -2.17 4.76 -7.78
C THR A 73 -3.10 3.56 -7.74
N ILE A 74 -2.56 2.35 -7.66
CA ILE A 74 -3.34 1.15 -7.45
C ILE A 74 -3.10 0.71 -6.00
N SER A 75 -4.15 0.75 -5.19
CA SER A 75 -4.18 0.48 -3.74
C SER A 75 -5.35 -0.47 -3.41
N GLY A 76 -6.00 -0.34 -2.25
CA GLY A 76 -7.20 -1.09 -1.88
C GLY A 76 -6.96 -2.09 -0.76
N GLY A 77 -7.21 -3.35 -1.07
CA GLY A 77 -6.77 -4.47 -0.25
C GLY A 77 -5.29 -4.76 -0.50
N GLU A 78 -5.00 -5.56 -1.51
CA GLU A 78 -3.64 -5.89 -1.95
C GLU A 78 -3.58 -5.99 -3.48
N PRO A 79 -3.07 -4.94 -4.18
CA PRO A 79 -2.98 -4.92 -5.63
C PRO A 79 -2.22 -6.09 -6.24
N LEU A 80 -1.21 -6.60 -5.53
CA LEU A 80 -0.37 -7.69 -6.02
C LEU A 80 -1.12 -9.04 -6.06
N LEU A 81 -2.35 -9.13 -5.57
CA LEU A 81 -3.22 -10.30 -5.80
C LEU A 81 -3.81 -10.34 -7.21
N GLN A 82 -3.72 -9.26 -7.97
CA GLN A 82 -4.32 -9.12 -9.31
C GLN A 82 -3.28 -8.70 -10.36
N LEU A 83 -2.14 -9.41 -10.40
CA LEU A 83 -0.98 -9.05 -11.24
C LEU A 83 -1.32 -8.91 -12.73
N ASP A 84 -2.13 -9.79 -13.30
CA ASP A 84 -2.49 -9.72 -14.73
C ASP A 84 -3.28 -8.45 -15.07
N PHE A 85 -4.22 -8.09 -14.19
CA PHE A 85 -4.97 -6.83 -14.30
C PHE A 85 -4.08 -5.61 -14.12
N LEU A 86 -3.20 -5.65 -13.11
CA LEU A 86 -2.25 -4.60 -12.83
C LEU A 86 -1.31 -4.36 -14.03
N LEU A 87 -0.73 -5.43 -14.59
CA LEU A 87 0.18 -5.34 -15.73
C LEU A 87 -0.47 -4.64 -16.93
N GLU A 88 -1.68 -5.05 -17.31
CA GLU A 88 -2.38 -4.47 -18.46
C GLU A 88 -2.79 -3.02 -18.19
N LEU A 89 -3.27 -2.70 -16.98
CA LEU A 89 -3.60 -1.32 -16.62
C LEU A 89 -2.37 -0.41 -16.67
N LEU A 90 -1.24 -0.85 -16.10
CA LEU A 90 -0.01 -0.07 -16.07
C LEU A 90 0.55 0.17 -17.47
N LYS A 91 0.52 -0.84 -18.37
CA LYS A 91 0.90 -0.65 -19.78
C LYS A 91 0.07 0.45 -20.46
N GLU A 92 -1.25 0.44 -20.27
CA GLU A 92 -2.12 1.48 -20.84
C GLU A 92 -1.86 2.87 -20.23
N CYS A 93 -1.59 2.94 -18.92
CA CYS A 93 -1.20 4.19 -18.26
C CYS A 93 0.10 4.75 -18.85
N LYS A 94 1.09 3.90 -19.11
CA LYS A 94 2.36 4.32 -19.72
C LYS A 94 2.18 4.80 -21.16
N LYS A 95 1.34 4.15 -21.97
CA LYS A 95 0.97 4.65 -23.31
C LYS A 95 0.36 6.06 -23.24
N ALA A 96 -0.42 6.33 -22.20
CA ALA A 96 -1.01 7.65 -21.94
C ALA A 96 -0.08 8.64 -21.22
N LYS A 97 1.19 8.27 -20.97
CA LYS A 97 2.18 9.08 -20.23
C LYS A 97 1.71 9.46 -18.82
N ILE A 98 1.05 8.54 -18.13
CA ILE A 98 0.59 8.69 -16.74
C ILE A 98 1.65 8.04 -15.82
N HIS A 99 2.05 8.74 -14.76
CA HIS A 99 2.90 8.18 -13.70
C HIS A 99 2.14 7.11 -12.93
N THR A 100 2.81 6.02 -12.62
CA THR A 100 2.22 4.78 -12.09
C THR A 100 2.77 4.45 -10.71
N THR A 101 1.87 4.28 -9.74
CA THR A 101 2.23 3.96 -8.37
C THR A 101 1.48 2.71 -7.90
N ILE A 102 2.19 1.78 -7.26
CA ILE A 102 1.57 0.63 -6.57
C ILE A 102 1.67 0.89 -5.07
N ASP A 103 0.55 0.80 -4.36
CA ASP A 103 0.46 0.90 -2.91
C ASP A 103 0.12 -0.46 -2.31
N THR A 104 1.10 -1.09 -1.67
CA THR A 104 1.06 -2.54 -1.37
C THR A 104 1.64 -2.85 0.01
N SER A 105 1.10 -3.91 0.63
CA SER A 105 1.70 -4.49 1.82
C SER A 105 2.82 -5.47 1.52
N GLY A 106 2.93 -5.98 0.29
CA GLY A 106 3.85 -7.06 -0.07
C GLY A 106 3.49 -8.41 0.58
N GLY A 107 2.35 -8.52 1.27
CA GLY A 107 2.00 -9.67 2.09
C GLY A 107 1.71 -10.97 1.31
N CYS A 108 1.59 -10.89 -0.01
CA CYS A 108 1.45 -12.04 -0.91
C CYS A 108 2.73 -12.36 -1.70
N PHE A 109 3.86 -11.69 -1.41
CA PHE A 109 5.09 -11.91 -2.14
C PHE A 109 5.59 -13.35 -2.01
N SER A 110 5.97 -13.93 -3.15
CA SER A 110 6.47 -15.29 -3.27
C SER A 110 7.60 -15.35 -4.29
N PHE A 111 8.58 -16.23 -4.04
CA PHE A 111 9.64 -16.55 -5.00
C PHE A 111 9.21 -17.61 -6.03
N ASP A 112 7.97 -18.10 -5.95
CA ASP A 112 7.42 -18.98 -6.98
C ASP A 112 7.39 -18.26 -8.33
N ARG A 113 7.85 -18.93 -9.38
CA ARG A 113 7.92 -18.37 -10.74
C ARG A 113 6.57 -17.89 -11.26
N SER A 114 5.48 -18.57 -10.89
CA SER A 114 4.13 -18.17 -11.29
C SER A 114 3.71 -16.81 -10.72
N PHE A 115 4.37 -16.34 -9.65
CA PHE A 115 4.18 -15.01 -9.08
C PHE A 115 5.28 -14.05 -9.54
N LEU A 116 6.53 -14.51 -9.53
CA LEU A 116 7.69 -13.67 -9.78
C LEU A 116 7.78 -13.18 -11.22
N ASP A 117 7.49 -14.04 -12.19
CA ASP A 117 7.56 -13.69 -13.61
C ASP A 117 6.54 -12.59 -13.99
N PRO A 118 5.24 -12.67 -13.61
CA PRO A 118 4.31 -11.57 -13.85
C PRO A 118 4.62 -10.33 -12.99
N LEU A 119 5.12 -10.49 -11.76
CA LEU A 119 5.56 -9.34 -10.96
C LEU A 119 6.70 -8.58 -11.64
N ASP A 120 7.67 -9.28 -12.22
CA ASP A 120 8.78 -8.66 -12.96
C ASP A 120 8.29 -7.83 -14.14
N GLU A 121 7.28 -8.30 -14.86
CA GLU A 121 6.64 -7.52 -15.91
C GLU A 121 5.92 -6.29 -15.34
N VAL A 122 5.18 -6.44 -14.23
CA VAL A 122 4.49 -5.32 -13.56
C VAL A 122 5.48 -4.23 -13.15
N LEU A 123 6.62 -4.60 -12.57
CA LEU A 123 7.62 -3.65 -12.07
C LEU A 123 8.26 -2.82 -13.19
N LYS A 124 8.38 -3.34 -14.43
CA LYS A 124 8.85 -2.55 -15.59
C LYS A 124 7.95 -1.37 -15.93
N TYR A 125 6.66 -1.46 -15.58
CA TYR A 125 5.66 -0.42 -15.83
C TYR A 125 5.26 0.30 -14.55
N THR A 126 6.04 0.19 -13.46
CA THR A 126 5.80 0.87 -12.19
C THR A 126 6.86 1.94 -11.97
N ASP A 127 6.46 3.20 -11.74
CA ASP A 127 7.42 4.28 -11.43
C ASP A 127 7.79 4.32 -9.95
N LEU A 128 6.84 3.98 -9.07
CA LEU A 128 7.00 4.07 -7.62
C LEU A 128 6.21 2.98 -6.91
N VAL A 129 6.82 2.39 -5.89
CA VAL A 129 6.11 1.53 -4.94
C VAL A 129 5.99 2.24 -3.60
N LEU A 130 4.76 2.37 -3.10
CA LEU A 130 4.50 2.67 -1.70
C LEU A 130 4.43 1.34 -0.95
N LEU A 131 5.40 1.10 -0.07
CA LEU A 131 5.52 -0.17 0.66
C LEU A 131 5.23 0.02 2.14
N ASP A 132 4.20 -0.66 2.62
CA ASP A 132 3.83 -0.69 4.02
C ASP A 132 4.73 -1.63 4.85
N LEU A 133 5.55 -1.07 5.74
CA LEU A 133 6.29 -1.83 6.75
C LEU A 133 5.62 -1.68 8.12
N LYS A 134 4.67 -2.57 8.40
CA LYS A 134 3.70 -2.41 9.50
C LYS A 134 4.30 -2.69 10.88
N HIS A 135 5.23 -3.64 10.98
CA HIS A 135 5.96 -3.96 12.20
C HIS A 135 7.21 -4.78 11.84
N PHE A 136 8.36 -4.56 12.49
CA PHE A 136 9.59 -5.31 12.19
C PHE A 136 9.70 -6.67 12.90
N ASP A 137 9.29 -6.78 14.16
CA ASP A 137 9.18 -8.08 14.85
C ASP A 137 8.01 -8.91 14.29
N SER A 138 8.28 -10.18 13.95
CA SER A 138 7.31 -11.07 13.29
C SER A 138 6.16 -11.49 14.21
N LYS A 139 6.41 -11.72 15.50
CA LYS A 139 5.35 -12.10 16.46
C LYS A 139 4.37 -10.94 16.67
N LYS A 140 4.89 -9.73 16.83
CA LYS A 140 4.08 -8.51 16.91
C LYS A 140 3.35 -8.25 15.58
N HIS A 141 3.97 -8.50 14.44
CA HIS A 141 3.32 -8.40 13.13
C HIS A 141 2.15 -9.39 12.97
N ILE A 142 2.30 -10.65 13.40
CA ILE A 142 1.22 -11.65 13.42
C ILE A 142 0.07 -11.15 14.29
N LYS A 143 0.37 -10.65 15.50
CA LYS A 143 -0.66 -10.10 16.39
C LYS A 143 -1.42 -8.94 15.73
N LEU A 144 -0.71 -8.06 15.01
CA LEU A 144 -1.25 -6.87 14.38
C LEU A 144 -2.03 -7.16 13.08
N THR A 145 -1.58 -8.12 12.27
CA THR A 145 -2.05 -8.30 10.88
C THR A 145 -2.57 -9.69 10.57
N GLY A 146 -2.42 -10.66 11.47
CA GLY A 146 -2.75 -12.06 11.25
C GLY A 146 -1.73 -12.84 10.42
N LYS A 147 -0.63 -12.22 9.95
CA LYS A 147 0.40 -12.86 9.13
C LYS A 147 1.80 -12.50 9.60
N PRO A 148 2.81 -13.33 9.30
CA PRO A 148 4.20 -13.00 9.58
C PRO A 148 4.74 -11.99 8.53
N ASN A 149 5.94 -11.42 8.73
CA ASN A 149 6.45 -10.30 7.89
C ASN A 149 7.69 -10.62 7.06
N GLU A 150 8.17 -11.86 7.09
CA GLU A 150 9.38 -12.26 6.38
C GLU A 150 9.22 -12.06 4.87
N GLN A 151 8.08 -12.45 4.31
CA GLN A 151 7.76 -12.23 2.89
C GLN A 151 7.77 -10.75 2.51
N ILE A 152 7.25 -9.87 3.38
CA ILE A 152 7.22 -8.42 3.16
C ILE A 152 8.65 -7.85 3.16
N LYS A 153 9.50 -8.32 4.09
CA LYS A 153 10.92 -7.93 4.11
C LYS A 153 11.66 -8.43 2.87
N GLN A 154 11.39 -9.65 2.43
CA GLN A 154 11.96 -10.18 1.19
C GLN A 154 11.49 -9.38 -0.03
N PHE A 155 10.23 -8.94 -0.06
CA PHE A 155 9.74 -8.06 -1.12
C PHE A 155 10.46 -6.71 -1.12
N ALA A 156 10.70 -6.09 0.04
CA ALA A 156 11.47 -4.86 0.14
C ALA A 156 12.90 -5.02 -0.42
N LEU A 157 13.56 -6.12 -0.08
CA LEU A 157 14.89 -6.45 -0.61
C LEU A 157 14.84 -6.72 -2.13
N TYR A 158 13.79 -7.37 -2.61
CA TYR A 158 13.58 -7.62 -4.03
C TYR A 158 13.40 -6.33 -4.84
N LEU A 159 12.56 -5.41 -4.36
CA LEU A 159 12.40 -4.08 -4.97
C LEU A 159 13.72 -3.31 -5.00
N ASN A 160 14.50 -3.40 -3.92
CA ASN A 160 15.82 -2.80 -3.82
C ASN A 160 16.81 -3.39 -4.83
N GLU A 161 16.84 -4.73 -5.02
CA GLU A 161 17.65 -5.39 -6.04
C GLU A 161 17.26 -4.94 -7.46
N LYS A 162 15.95 -4.83 -7.72
CA LYS A 162 15.39 -4.37 -8.99
C LYS A 162 15.52 -2.85 -9.21
N LYS A 163 16.04 -2.11 -8.21
CA LYS A 163 16.23 -0.66 -8.23
C LYS A 163 14.93 0.12 -8.46
N VAL A 164 13.81 -0.44 -8.00
CA VAL A 164 12.51 0.23 -8.07
C VAL A 164 12.49 1.33 -7.00
N PRO A 165 12.09 2.57 -7.32
CA PRO A 165 11.87 3.62 -6.33
C PRO A 165 10.83 3.22 -5.28
N ILE A 166 11.14 3.47 -4.00
CA ILE A 166 10.29 3.07 -2.87
C ILE A 166 10.00 4.26 -1.97
N TRP A 167 8.73 4.43 -1.59
CA TRP A 167 8.36 5.17 -0.39
C TRP A 167 7.95 4.17 0.68
N ILE A 168 8.64 4.20 1.83
CA ILE A 168 8.28 3.35 2.97
C ILE A 168 7.17 4.04 3.76
N ARG A 169 6.09 3.33 4.02
CA ARG A 169 4.97 3.80 4.83
C ARG A 169 4.92 3.02 6.14
N HIS A 170 4.78 3.74 7.25
CA HIS A 170 4.68 3.15 8.59
C HIS A 170 3.54 3.79 9.38
N VAL A 171 2.50 3.02 9.68
CA VAL A 171 1.40 3.48 10.54
C VAL A 171 1.85 3.43 12.00
N LEU A 172 1.88 4.60 12.65
CA LEU A 172 2.24 4.77 14.05
C LEU A 172 1.00 4.61 14.94
N VAL A 173 0.91 3.49 15.64
CA VAL A 173 -0.21 3.10 16.50
C VAL A 173 0.29 3.05 17.94
N PRO A 174 -0.21 3.92 18.83
CA PRO A 174 0.22 3.96 20.22
C PRO A 174 0.11 2.61 20.94
N GLY A 175 1.19 2.23 21.62
CA GLY A 175 1.32 0.95 22.34
C GLY A 175 1.52 -0.28 21.46
N ILE A 176 1.61 -0.13 20.13
CA ILE A 176 1.71 -1.26 19.19
C ILE A 176 2.91 -1.12 18.25
N THR A 177 3.04 0.02 17.56
CA THR A 177 4.11 0.27 16.57
C THR A 177 4.98 1.48 16.90
N ASP A 178 4.80 2.06 18.09
CA ASP A 178 5.42 3.33 18.51
C ASP A 178 6.59 3.16 19.49
N THR A 179 6.99 1.94 19.83
CA THR A 179 8.09 1.75 20.77
C THR A 179 9.43 2.13 20.12
N PRO A 180 10.34 2.82 20.84
CA PRO A 180 11.63 3.21 20.29
C PRO A 180 12.45 2.03 19.75
N VAL A 181 12.39 0.88 20.41
CA VAL A 181 13.11 -0.34 19.99
C VAL A 181 12.56 -0.88 18.67
N ASP A 182 11.24 -0.95 18.52
CA ASP A 182 10.62 -1.43 17.28
C ASP A 182 10.93 -0.49 16.11
N LEU A 183 10.85 0.82 16.34
CA LEU A 183 11.17 1.86 15.35
C LEU A 183 12.64 1.83 14.94
N GLN A 184 13.58 1.67 15.89
CA GLN A 184 15.01 1.57 15.60
C GLN A 184 15.36 0.32 14.81
N ASN A 185 14.74 -0.82 15.13
CA ASN A 185 14.94 -2.06 14.39
C ASN A 185 14.41 -1.93 12.95
N LEU A 186 13.23 -1.32 12.78
CA LEU A 186 12.67 -1.04 11.47
C LEU A 186 13.55 -0.05 10.68
N GLY A 187 13.98 1.05 11.31
CA GLY A 187 14.86 2.03 10.69
C GLY A 187 16.21 1.45 10.27
N SER A 188 16.79 0.57 11.10
CA SER A 188 18.02 -0.16 10.76
C SER A 188 17.85 -1.02 9.51
N PHE A 189 16.68 -1.65 9.34
CA PHE A 189 16.36 -2.39 8.11
C PHE A 189 16.17 -1.47 6.91
N ILE A 190 15.42 -0.37 7.06
CA ILE A 190 15.19 0.60 5.98
C ILE A 190 16.52 1.16 5.46
N LYS A 191 17.49 1.42 6.35
CA LYS A 191 18.85 1.89 6.00
C LYS A 191 19.65 0.93 5.12
N THR A 192 19.25 -0.33 5.03
CA THR A 192 19.88 -1.30 4.11
C THR A 192 19.34 -1.21 2.68
N LEU A 193 18.27 -0.45 2.47
CA LEU A 193 17.61 -0.25 1.17
C LEU A 193 18.14 1.03 0.52
N ASN A 194 18.71 0.92 -0.68
CA ASN A 194 19.37 2.02 -1.39
C ASN A 194 18.41 2.87 -2.24
N HIS A 195 17.20 2.39 -2.48
CA HIS A 195 16.21 3.02 -3.38
C HIS A 195 14.98 3.56 -2.63
N VAL A 196 15.12 3.82 -1.33
CA VAL A 196 14.08 4.49 -0.53
C VAL A 196 14.20 6.00 -0.72
N GLU A 197 13.22 6.60 -1.40
CA GLU A 197 13.18 8.04 -1.67
C GLU A 197 12.52 8.83 -0.54
N LYS A 198 11.62 8.19 0.21
CA LYS A 198 10.83 8.83 1.27
C LYS A 198 10.40 7.82 2.33
N ILE A 199 10.33 8.28 3.58
CA ILE A 199 9.67 7.57 4.68
C ILE A 199 8.45 8.40 5.11
N GLU A 200 7.28 7.79 5.16
CA GLU A 200 6.05 8.40 5.64
C GLU A 200 5.61 7.73 6.95
N VAL A 201 5.56 8.53 8.02
CA VAL A 201 4.98 8.09 9.30
C VAL A 201 3.53 8.55 9.32
N LEU A 202 2.62 7.58 9.24
CA LEU A 202 1.18 7.83 9.19
C LEU A 202 0.61 7.72 10.61
N PRO A 203 0.16 8.82 11.25
CA PRO A 203 -0.46 8.72 12.55
C PRO A 203 -1.73 7.87 12.49
N TYR A 204 -1.90 6.97 13.45
CA TYR A 204 -3.13 6.20 13.56
C TYR A 204 -4.35 7.11 13.76
N HIS A 205 -5.40 6.83 12.99
CA HIS A 205 -6.70 7.47 13.10
C HIS A 205 -7.80 6.42 13.14
N ARG A 206 -8.91 6.76 13.80
CA ARG A 206 -10.13 5.94 13.90
C ARG A 206 -11.03 6.01 12.66
N LEU A 207 -10.46 6.40 11.52
CA LEU A 207 -11.16 6.35 10.24
C LEU A 207 -11.47 4.88 9.89
N GLY A 208 -12.62 4.63 9.28
CA GLY A 208 -13.04 3.28 8.89
C GLY A 208 -13.63 2.40 10.01
N VAL A 209 -13.66 2.84 11.28
CA VAL A 209 -14.30 2.07 12.38
C VAL A 209 -15.77 1.73 12.07
N TYR A 210 -16.48 2.61 11.37
CA TYR A 210 -17.85 2.38 10.94
C TYR A 210 -17.98 1.20 9.96
N LYS A 211 -16.95 0.91 9.14
CA LYS A 211 -16.95 -0.21 8.19
C LYS A 211 -16.87 -1.55 8.92
N TRP A 212 -16.05 -1.63 9.97
CA TRP A 212 -16.02 -2.81 10.84
C TRP A 212 -17.39 -3.08 11.46
N LYS A 213 -18.04 -2.03 11.97
CA LYS A 213 -19.40 -2.13 12.53
C LYS A 213 -20.43 -2.57 11.49
N ALA A 214 -20.36 -2.03 10.27
CA ALA A 214 -21.25 -2.41 9.16
C ALA A 214 -21.08 -3.88 8.75
N LEU A 215 -19.86 -4.42 8.88
CA LEU A 215 -19.54 -5.84 8.66
C LEU A 215 -19.88 -6.74 9.86
N GLY A 216 -20.43 -6.18 10.96
CA GLY A 216 -20.70 -6.94 12.19
C GLY A 216 -19.44 -7.34 12.97
N LEU A 217 -18.30 -6.70 12.69
CA LEU A 217 -17.01 -7.00 13.31
C LEU A 217 -16.73 -6.04 14.49
N LYS A 218 -16.13 -6.58 15.55
CA LYS A 218 -15.59 -5.76 16.65
C LYS A 218 -14.29 -5.08 16.20
N TYR A 219 -14.19 -3.77 16.42
CA TYR A 219 -12.96 -3.03 16.12
C TYR A 219 -11.94 -3.22 17.25
N PRO A 220 -10.72 -3.74 17.00
CA PRO A 220 -9.79 -4.09 18.08
C PRO A 220 -9.18 -2.90 18.82
N LEU A 221 -9.17 -1.71 18.21
CA LEU A 221 -8.41 -0.53 18.68
C LEU A 221 -9.33 0.62 19.14
N GLU A 222 -10.51 0.31 19.68
CA GLU A 222 -11.51 1.29 20.12
C GLU A 222 -10.99 2.30 21.15
N GLU A 223 -10.08 1.87 22.01
CA GLU A 223 -9.51 2.69 23.10
C GLU A 223 -8.18 3.36 22.72
N VAL A 224 -7.64 3.08 21.53
CA VAL A 224 -6.37 3.67 21.10
C VAL A 224 -6.62 5.09 20.60
N GLN A 225 -5.81 6.03 21.08
CA GLN A 225 -5.86 7.43 20.66
C GLN A 225 -4.88 7.69 19.51
N THR A 226 -5.11 8.78 18.77
CA THR A 226 -4.16 9.25 17.75
C THR A 226 -2.86 9.70 18.43
N PRO A 227 -1.68 9.31 17.91
CA PRO A 227 -0.40 9.74 18.48
C PRO A 227 -0.22 11.26 18.39
N SER A 228 0.56 11.85 19.28
CA SER A 228 0.91 13.27 19.22
C SER A 228 1.85 13.56 18.04
N GLU A 229 1.88 14.82 17.59
CA GLU A 229 2.84 15.26 16.57
C GLU A 229 4.30 15.03 16.99
N GLU A 230 4.60 15.14 18.29
CA GLU A 230 5.93 14.88 18.84
C GLU A 230 6.31 13.41 18.71
N SER A 231 5.38 12.49 18.99
CA SER A 231 5.58 11.05 18.78
C SER A 231 5.82 10.73 17.30
N VAL A 232 5.08 11.38 16.39
CA VAL A 232 5.27 11.21 14.94
C VAL A 232 6.65 11.72 14.51
N LYS A 233 7.08 12.90 14.96
CA LYS A 233 8.42 13.45 14.68
C LYS A 233 9.54 12.56 15.22
N LEU A 234 9.36 12.02 16.43
CA LEU A 234 10.31 11.08 17.02
C LEU A 234 10.39 9.78 16.21
N ALA A 235 9.24 9.21 15.83
CA ALA A 235 9.19 8.00 15.02
C ALA A 235 9.88 8.21 13.67
N TYR A 236 9.63 9.33 13.00
CA TYR A 236 10.31 9.68 11.75
C TYR A 236 11.83 9.72 11.92
N LYS A 237 12.33 10.34 13.00
CA LYS A 237 13.77 10.40 13.31
C LYS A 237 14.38 9.02 13.57
N LEU A 238 13.63 8.09 14.15
CA LEU A 238 14.12 6.74 14.46
C LEU A 238 14.10 5.80 13.24
N LEU A 239 13.17 6.04 12.31
CA LEU A 239 13.07 5.30 11.05
C LEU A 239 14.06 5.77 9.98
N SER A 240 14.41 7.06 10.00
CA SER A 240 15.37 7.69 9.07
C SER A 240 16.82 7.42 9.45
#